data_AF-A0A9J6CTE5-F1
#
_entry.id   AF-A0A9J6CTE5-F1
#
_cell.length_a   1.000
_cell.length_b   1.000
_cell.length_c   1.000
_cell.angle_alpha   90.00
_cell.angle_beta   90.00
_cell.angle_gamma   90.00
#
_symmetry.space_group_name_H-M   'P 1'
#
loop_
_entity.id
_entity.type
_entity.pdbx_description
1 polymer ?
#
loop_
_entity_poly.entity_id
_entity_poly.type
_entity_poly.pdbx_seq_one_letter_code
_entity_poly.pdbx_strand_id
1 'polypeptide(L)'
;MFDHVFVEDKKNKYIFEHTTNEMLTVFLDGVNCYIFAYGETGAGETFTMLGSEECPDVVSLTPIELYWRVDKLHSEGHSCDVAVAYLDVYDEVLRDLLCSSCPWPGRSRQPGQGPSLQ
;
A
#
# COMPACT_ATOMS: atom_id res chain seq x y z
N MET A 1 3.46 25.22 -0.09
CA MET A 1 3.25 25.04 -1.55
C MET A 1 3.21 23.55 -1.78
N PHE A 2 2.22 23.03 -2.51
CA PHE A 2 2.07 21.61 -2.82
C PHE A 2 2.37 21.39 -4.31
N ASP A 3 2.89 20.22 -4.67
CA ASP A 3 3.14 19.85 -6.06
C ASP A 3 1.83 19.57 -6.82
N HIS A 4 0.89 18.90 -6.14
CA HIS A 4 -0.43 18.58 -6.68
C HIS A 4 -1.53 18.81 -5.64
N VAL A 5 -2.68 19.30 -6.09
CA VAL A 5 -3.91 19.42 -5.29
C VAL A 5 -5.05 18.77 -6.07
N PHE A 6 -5.65 17.75 -5.49
CA PHE A 6 -6.77 17.02 -6.09
C PHE A 6 -8.09 17.45 -5.46
N VAL A 7 -9.13 17.52 -6.29
CA VAL A 7 -10.50 17.83 -5.89
C VAL A 7 -11.34 16.56 -5.85
N GLU A 8 -12.46 16.61 -5.12
CA GLU A 8 -13.31 15.45 -4.79
C GLU A 8 -13.92 14.73 -6.02
N ASP A 9 -13.97 15.37 -7.19
CA ASP A 9 -14.48 14.77 -8.43
C ASP A 9 -13.49 13.78 -9.08
N LYS A 10 -12.24 13.73 -8.61
CA LYS A 10 -11.20 12.88 -9.19
C LYS A 10 -11.23 11.48 -8.61
N LYS A 11 -11.23 10.49 -9.50
CA LYS A 11 -11.10 9.08 -9.15
C LYS A 11 -9.68 8.77 -8.70
N ASN A 12 -9.52 7.77 -7.85
CA ASN A 12 -8.22 7.28 -7.38
C ASN A 12 -7.22 6.97 -8.50
N LYS A 13 -7.70 6.46 -9.64
CA LYS A 13 -6.88 6.25 -10.83
C LYS A 13 -6.18 7.53 -11.32
N TYR A 14 -6.87 8.68 -11.31
CA TYR A 14 -6.29 9.95 -11.71
C TYR A 14 -5.17 10.39 -10.76
N ILE A 15 -5.37 10.17 -9.45
CA ILE A 15 -4.35 10.43 -8.43
C ILE A 15 -3.12 9.54 -8.67
N PHE A 16 -3.32 8.24 -8.92
CA PHE A 16 -2.24 7.30 -9.24
C PHE A 16 -1.44 7.73 -10.47
N GLU A 17 -2.10 8.09 -11.56
CA GLU A 17 -1.47 8.51 -12.82
C GLU A 17 -0.59 9.75 -12.67
N HIS A 18 -0.99 10.70 -11.81
CA HIS A 18 -0.28 11.98 -11.62
C HIS A 18 0.65 11.99 -10.41
N THR A 19 0.86 10.84 -9.74
CA THR A 19 1.76 10.73 -8.59
C THR A 19 2.61 9.47 -8.65
N THR A 20 1.99 8.32 -8.39
CA THR A 20 2.67 7.03 -8.21
C THR A 20 3.23 6.49 -9.52
N ASN A 21 2.56 6.74 -10.64
CA ASN A 21 3.00 6.26 -11.96
C ASN A 21 4.38 6.83 -12.35
N GLU A 22 4.66 8.09 -12.03
CA GLU A 22 5.96 8.72 -12.27
C GLU A 22 7.04 8.13 -11.35
N MET A 23 6.68 7.86 -10.08
CA MET A 23 7.60 7.24 -9.11
C MET A 23 8.03 5.82 -9.52
N LEU A 24 7.17 5.08 -10.23
CA LEU A 24 7.53 3.74 -10.73
C LEU A 24 8.65 3.78 -11.76
N THR A 25 8.82 4.88 -12.50
CA THR A 25 9.94 5.04 -13.45
C THR A 25 11.24 5.17 -12.67
N VAL A 26 11.24 6.07 -11.69
CA VAL A 26 12.38 6.31 -10.80
C VAL A 26 12.75 5.05 -10.00
N PHE A 27 11.75 4.26 -9.60
CA PHE A 27 11.94 2.99 -8.94
C PHE A 27 12.70 1.96 -9.81
N LEU A 28 12.30 1.83 -11.08
CA LEU A 28 12.96 0.91 -12.02
C LEU A 28 14.37 1.36 -12.42
N ASP A 29 14.67 2.66 -12.31
CA ASP A 29 16.02 3.21 -12.47
C ASP A 29 16.94 2.91 -11.26
N GLY A 30 16.43 2.19 -10.24
CA GLY A 30 17.21 1.72 -9.09
C GLY A 30 17.17 2.64 -7.88
N VAL A 31 16.22 3.58 -7.81
CA VAL A 31 16.03 4.47 -6.66
C VAL A 31 14.90 3.97 -5.76
N ASN A 32 15.09 4.02 -4.44
CA ASN A 32 14.03 3.65 -3.49
C ASN A 32 12.93 4.73 -3.44
N CYS A 33 11.68 4.31 -3.59
CA CYS A 33 10.51 5.17 -3.54
C CYS A 33 9.61 4.79 -2.35
N TYR A 34 8.97 5.78 -1.73
CA TYR A 34 8.03 5.59 -0.63
C TYR A 34 6.80 6.47 -0.83
N ILE A 35 5.62 5.90 -0.61
CA ILE A 35 4.34 6.59 -0.71
C ILE A 35 3.60 6.40 0.60
N PHE A 36 3.23 7.51 1.23
CA PHE A 36 2.48 7.53 2.47
C PHE A 36 1.25 8.41 2.29
N ALA A 37 0.10 7.92 2.74
CA ALA A 37 -1.05 8.76 3.00
C ALA A 37 -0.99 9.26 4.44
N TYR A 38 -1.31 10.53 4.66
CA TYR A 38 -1.38 11.13 5.98
C TYR A 38 -2.61 12.04 6.07
N GLY A 39 -3.32 12.01 7.19
CA GLY A 39 -4.52 12.82 7.39
C GLY A 39 -5.15 12.60 8.76
N GLU A 40 -6.24 13.32 9.01
CA GLU A 40 -7.10 13.02 10.14
C GLU A 40 -7.99 11.80 9.84
N THR A 41 -8.44 11.10 10.88
CA THR A 41 -9.37 9.99 10.71
C THR A 41 -10.64 10.46 9.99
N GLY A 42 -10.95 9.83 8.86
CA GLY A 42 -12.09 10.22 8.01
C GLY A 42 -11.72 11.13 6.83
N ALA A 43 -10.45 11.57 6.71
CA ALA A 43 -9.98 12.38 5.58
C ALA A 43 -9.83 11.59 4.25
N GLY A 44 -9.98 10.26 4.28
CA GLY A 44 -9.93 9.42 3.08
C GLY A 44 -8.59 8.73 2.80
N GLU A 45 -7.66 8.66 3.76
CA GLU A 45 -6.36 7.97 3.60
C GLU A 45 -6.52 6.53 3.12
N THR A 46 -7.35 5.74 3.81
CA THR A 46 -7.69 4.36 3.42
C THR A 46 -8.38 4.33 2.07
N PHE A 47 -9.24 5.30 1.77
CA PHE A 47 -9.95 5.33 0.50
C PHE A 47 -9.01 5.62 -0.67
N THR A 48 -8.00 6.47 -0.52
CA THR A 48 -7.00 6.72 -1.57
C THR A 48 -6.05 5.54 -1.74
N MET A 49 -5.58 4.93 -0.64
CA MET A 49 -4.59 3.84 -0.67
C MET A 49 -5.19 2.47 -0.99
N LEU A 50 -6.35 2.14 -0.40
CA LEU A 50 -7.02 0.84 -0.47
C LEU A 50 -8.41 0.88 -1.16
N GLY A 51 -8.86 2.05 -1.60
CA GLY A 51 -10.03 2.17 -2.48
C GLY A 51 -11.33 1.63 -1.91
N SER A 52 -12.15 1.18 -2.84
CA SER A 52 -13.37 0.41 -2.61
C SER A 52 -13.46 -0.67 -3.69
N GLU A 53 -14.37 -1.66 -3.54
CA GLU A 53 -14.53 -2.75 -4.51
C GLU A 53 -14.76 -2.27 -5.96
N GLU A 54 -15.28 -1.06 -6.14
CA GLU A 54 -15.63 -0.46 -7.42
C GLU A 54 -14.55 0.49 -7.98
N CYS A 55 -13.60 0.91 -7.15
CA CYS A 55 -12.61 1.93 -7.47
C CYS A 55 -11.19 1.42 -7.22
N PRO A 56 -10.41 1.10 -8.28
CA PRO A 56 -9.04 0.66 -8.12
C PRO A 56 -8.19 1.77 -7.47
N ASP A 57 -7.37 1.35 -6.52
CA ASP A 57 -6.61 2.21 -5.61
C ASP A 57 -5.13 2.24 -5.95
N VAL A 58 -4.37 3.04 -5.20
CA VAL A 58 -2.91 3.13 -5.40
C VAL A 58 -2.23 1.78 -5.15
N VAL A 59 -2.59 1.06 -4.08
CA VAL A 59 -1.91 -0.20 -3.69
C VAL A 59 -2.10 -1.32 -4.72
N SER A 60 -3.26 -1.40 -5.35
CA SER A 60 -3.64 -2.41 -6.34
C SER A 60 -3.18 -2.03 -7.74
N LEU A 61 -3.19 -0.75 -8.10
CA LEU A 61 -2.71 -0.27 -9.40
C LEU A 61 -1.18 -0.36 -9.51
N THR A 62 -0.46 -0.15 -8.41
CA THR A 62 1.02 -0.18 -8.36
C THR A 62 1.61 -1.50 -8.88
N PRO A 63 1.27 -2.69 -8.35
CA PRO A 63 1.85 -3.94 -8.82
C PRO A 63 1.44 -4.25 -10.25
N ILE A 64 0.22 -3.89 -10.68
CA ILE A 64 -0.22 -4.05 -12.07
C ILE A 64 0.74 -3.27 -12.98
N GLU A 65 0.83 -1.96 -12.82
CA GLU A 65 1.70 -1.12 -13.64
C GLU A 65 3.18 -1.55 -13.58
N LEU A 66 3.66 -1.94 -12.40
CA LEU A 66 5.02 -2.44 -12.22
C LEU A 66 5.29 -3.69 -13.07
N TYR A 67 4.40 -4.69 -13.03
CA TYR A 67 4.57 -5.92 -13.83
C TYR A 67 4.51 -5.64 -15.33
N TRP A 68 3.65 -4.72 -15.78
CA TRP A 68 3.62 -4.29 -17.19
C TRP A 68 4.95 -3.70 -17.64
N ARG A 69 5.61 -2.90 -16.80
CA ARG A 69 6.93 -2.32 -17.10
C ARG A 69 8.06 -3.35 -17.03
N VAL A 70 8.00 -4.27 -16.08
CA VAL A 70 8.95 -5.38 -15.96
C VAL A 70 8.89 -6.28 -17.20
N ASP A 71 7.69 -6.60 -17.70
CA ASP A 71 7.52 -7.40 -18.93
C ASP A 71 8.13 -6.69 -20.15
N LYS A 72 7.96 -5.37 -20.24
CA LYS A 72 8.61 -4.57 -21.28
C LYS A 72 10.14 -4.63 -21.17
N LEU A 73 10.70 -4.44 -19.98
CA LEU A 73 12.15 -4.55 -19.75
C LEU A 73 12.69 -5.94 -20.07
N HIS A 74 11.90 -6.97 -19.80
CA HIS A 74 12.23 -8.35 -20.14
C HIS A 74 12.30 -8.57 -21.65
N SER A 75 11.38 -7.98 -22.43
CA SER A 75 11.45 -7.99 -23.89
C SER A 75 12.70 -7.28 -24.46
N GLU A 76 13.26 -6.35 -23.69
CA GLU A 76 14.50 -5.63 -24.02
C GLU A 76 15.77 -6.38 -23.55
N GLY A 77 15.60 -7.56 -22.93
CA GLY A 77 16.70 -8.44 -22.51
C GLY A 77 17.15 -8.26 -21.05
N HIS A 78 16.42 -7.49 -20.24
CA HIS A 78 16.70 -7.34 -18.81
C HIS A 78 16.04 -8.45 -18.00
N SER A 79 16.67 -8.89 -16.91
CA SER A 79 16.08 -9.84 -15.95
C SER A 79 15.80 -9.12 -14.64
N CYS A 80 14.60 -9.29 -14.09
CA CYS A 80 14.16 -8.65 -12.86
C CYS A 80 13.49 -9.69 -11.95
N ASP A 81 13.93 -9.74 -10.69
CA ASP A 81 13.25 -10.48 -9.63
C ASP A 81 12.42 -9.52 -8.78
N VAL A 82 11.12 -9.80 -8.65
CA VAL A 82 10.19 -8.97 -7.88
C VAL A 82 9.72 -9.72 -6.65
N ALA A 83 9.95 -9.14 -5.48
CA ALA A 83 9.44 -9.64 -4.20
C ALA A 83 8.45 -8.63 -3.61
N VAL A 84 7.34 -9.12 -3.06
CA VAL A 84 6.29 -8.30 -2.45
C VAL A 84 6.07 -8.77 -1.02
N ALA A 85 5.97 -7.82 -0.10
CA ALA A 85 5.55 -8.05 1.27
C ALA A 85 4.41 -7.09 1.61
N TYR A 86 3.39 -7.58 2.33
CA TYR A 86 2.28 -6.75 2.79
C TYR A 86 2.15 -6.88 4.29
N LEU A 87 2.44 -5.79 5.01
CA LEU A 87 2.59 -5.78 6.46
C LEU A 87 1.65 -4.76 7.08
N ASP A 88 1.06 -5.14 8.21
CA ASP A 88 0.33 -4.25 9.12
C ASP A 88 1.18 -4.03 10.39
N VAL A 89 1.26 -2.78 10.83
CA VAL A 89 2.02 -2.40 12.03
C VAL A 89 1.05 -1.82 13.04
N TYR A 90 0.81 -2.56 14.12
CA TYR A 90 -0.09 -2.12 15.18
C TYR A 90 0.55 -2.38 16.54
N ASP A 91 0.63 -1.34 17.38
CA ASP A 91 1.21 -1.42 18.74
C ASP A 91 2.63 -2.02 18.74
N GLU A 92 3.49 -1.55 17.82
CA GLU A 92 4.86 -2.04 17.62
C GLU A 92 4.96 -3.53 17.23
N VAL A 93 3.84 -4.17 16.87
CA VAL A 93 3.79 -5.55 16.38
C VAL A 93 3.60 -5.56 14.87
N LEU A 94 4.54 -6.20 14.17
CA LEU A 94 4.43 -6.48 12.74
C LEU A 94 3.57 -7.72 12.49
N ARG A 95 2.61 -7.58 11.57
CA ARG A 95 1.78 -8.68 11.07
C ARG A 95 1.91 -8.80 9.57
N ASP A 96 2.27 -10.00 9.13
CA ASP A 96 2.21 -10.36 7.72
C ASP A 96 0.74 -10.57 7.30
N LEU A 97 0.29 -9.79 6.33
CA LEU A 97 -1.07 -9.86 5.77
C LEU A 97 -1.18 -10.91 4.67
N LEU A 98 -0.07 -11.36 4.07
CA LEU A 98 -0.06 -12.44 3.07
C LEU A 98 0.00 -13.82 3.73
N CYS A 99 0.49 -13.92 4.97
CA CYS A 99 0.58 -15.16 5.72
C CYS A 99 -0.56 -15.30 6.75
N SER A 100 -1.58 -16.09 6.41
CA SER A 100 -2.71 -16.37 7.32
C SER A 100 -2.41 -17.40 8.42
N SER A 101 -1.28 -18.09 8.33
CA SER A 101 -0.89 -19.18 9.23
C SER A 101 -0.05 -18.73 10.43
N CYS A 102 0.37 -17.45 10.48
CA CYS A 102 1.02 -16.87 11.66
C CYS A 102 -0.05 -16.41 12.66
N PRO A 103 -0.29 -17.15 13.77
CA PRO A 103 -1.23 -16.70 14.79
C PRO A 103 -0.76 -15.37 15.36
N TRP A 104 -1.64 -14.36 15.34
CA TRP A 104 -1.41 -13.07 15.99
C TRP A 104 -1.08 -13.30 17.48
N PRO A 105 0.11 -12.89 17.97
CA PRO A 105 0.52 -13.11 19.36
C PRO A 105 -0.50 -12.55 20.38
N GLY A 106 -1.24 -11.51 19.99
CA GLY A 106 -2.23 -10.85 20.85
C GLY A 106 -3.64 -11.46 20.83
N ARG A 107 -3.94 -12.52 20.06
CA ARG A 107 -5.31 -13.09 19.99
C ARG A 107 -5.61 -14.06 21.14
N SER A 108 -4.64 -14.29 22.02
CA SER A 108 -4.76 -15.13 23.21
C SER A 108 -5.51 -14.48 24.37
N ARG A 109 -5.83 -13.17 24.32
CA ARG A 109 -6.69 -12.55 25.34
C ARG A 109 -8.16 -12.73 24.96
N GLN A 110 -8.80 -13.72 25.57
CA GLN A 110 -10.25 -13.83 25.58
C GLN A 110 -10.89 -12.52 26.09
N PRO A 111 -12.00 -12.05 25.50
CA PRO A 111 -12.78 -10.96 26.08
C PRO A 111 -13.47 -11.48 27.34
N GLY A 112 -12.92 -11.20 28.53
CA GLY A 112 -13.60 -11.57 29.78
C GLY A 112 -12.79 -11.62 31.07
N GLN A 113 -11.46 -11.50 31.05
CA GLN A 113 -10.66 -11.45 32.29
C GLN A 113 -9.88 -10.14 32.39
N GLY A 114 -10.56 -9.10 32.90
CA GLY A 114 -9.86 -7.97 33.50
C GLY A 114 -9.25 -8.40 34.84
N PRO A 115 -8.11 -7.82 35.24
CA PRO A 115 -7.53 -8.09 36.55
C PRO A 115 -8.50 -7.59 37.63
N SER A 116 -8.88 -8.47 38.55
CA SER A 116 -9.54 -8.08 39.80
C SER A 116 -8.56 -7.19 40.56
N LEU A 117 -8.88 -5.91 40.75
CA LEU A 117 -8.18 -5.12 41.75
C LEU A 117 -8.48 -5.72 43.13
N GLN A 118 -7.43 -6.20 43.80
CA GLN A 118 -7.39 -6.24 45.27
C GLN A 118 -6.91 -4.88 45.77
#